data_AF-A0A6A7LBI7-F1
#
_entry.id   AF-A0A6A7LBI7-F1
#
_cell.length_a   1.000
_cell.length_b   1.000
_cell.length_c   1.000
_cell.angle_alpha   90.00
_cell.angle_beta   90.00
_cell.angle_gamma   90.00
#
_symmetry.space_group_name_H-M   'P 1'
#
loop_
_entity.id
_entity.type
_entity.pdbx_description
1 polymer ?
#
loop_
_entity_poly.entity_id
_entity_poly.type
_entity_poly.pdbx_seq_one_letter_code
_entity_poly.pdbx_strand_id
1 'polypeptide(L)'
;MLQVFFNLEAIRYTLYTGEPIYGGIMRLKPGPRFWAAFYGVLGFFQLGWPALAGSAAATLLGAWMGRMPGAPDQSTQAWVTTGLIVAVVLILSFGGTIERMLEYFAWTMLGVVFLFLVVVNVAFVPLSHWAQTFVGFFSFTGLPQPIDWGLIGALAATAGSGGLGNLTVTNWIRDKGFGMGSKVGAIPSAVGGHQIQLSHVGVVFPA
;
A
#
# COMPACT_ATOMS: atom_id res chain seq x y z
N MET A 1 11.67 10.14 3.80
CA MET A 1 11.38 11.57 4.07
C MET A 1 10.70 12.27 2.90
N LEU A 2 11.24 12.22 1.68
CA LEU A 2 10.60 12.83 0.50
C LEU A 2 9.16 12.33 0.25
N GLN A 3 8.89 11.04 0.49
CA GLN A 3 7.56 10.46 0.41
C GLN A 3 6.53 11.16 1.33
N VAL A 4 6.94 11.64 2.51
CA VAL A 4 6.03 12.32 3.45
C VAL A 4 5.58 13.65 2.88
N PHE A 5 6.51 14.46 2.35
CA PHE A 5 6.17 15.73 1.71
C PHE A 5 5.25 15.53 0.51
N PHE A 6 5.58 14.58 -0.37
CA PHE A 6 4.76 14.25 -1.52
C PHE A 6 3.33 13.82 -1.12
N ASN A 7 3.21 12.94 -0.13
CA ASN A 7 1.91 12.50 0.38
C ASN A 7 1.14 13.67 0.99
N LEU A 8 1.77 14.52 1.81
CA LEU A 8 1.11 15.67 2.41
C LEU A 8 0.59 16.66 1.35
N GLU A 9 1.34 16.92 0.29
CA GLU A 9 0.87 17.77 -0.81
C GLU A 9 -0.31 17.15 -1.57
N ALA A 10 -0.27 15.85 -1.84
CA ALA A 10 -1.39 15.13 -2.45
C ALA A 10 -2.66 15.19 -1.57
N ILE A 11 -2.49 15.09 -0.25
CA ILE A 11 -3.57 15.23 0.73
C ILE A 11 -4.12 16.66 0.74
N ARG A 12 -3.25 17.69 0.75
CA ARG A 12 -3.65 19.11 0.71
C ARG A 12 -4.49 19.43 -0.52
N TYR A 13 -4.09 18.93 -1.69
CA TYR A 13 -4.88 19.05 -2.91
C TYR A 13 -6.31 18.50 -2.71
N THR A 14 -6.41 17.29 -2.17
CA THR A 14 -7.68 16.60 -1.95
C THR A 14 -8.56 17.32 -0.92
N LEU A 15 -7.96 17.86 0.15
CA LEU A 15 -8.67 18.65 1.15
C LEU A 15 -9.26 19.93 0.56
N TYR A 16 -8.55 20.55 -0.39
CA TYR A 16 -8.94 21.81 -1.01
C TYR A 16 -9.97 21.65 -2.13
N THR A 17 -9.87 20.58 -2.94
CA THR A 17 -10.74 20.37 -4.11
C THR A 17 -11.85 19.35 -3.87
N GLY A 18 -11.69 18.46 -2.89
CA GLY A 18 -12.56 17.30 -2.71
C GLY A 18 -12.43 16.25 -3.83
N GLU A 19 -11.39 16.35 -4.66
CA GLU A 19 -11.07 15.42 -5.75
C GLU A 19 -9.76 14.68 -5.42
N PRO A 20 -9.65 13.37 -5.69
CA PRO A 20 -8.41 12.66 -5.43
C PRO A 20 -7.32 13.11 -6.41
N ILE A 21 -6.07 13.03 -5.99
CA ILE A 21 -4.92 13.52 -6.77
C ILE A 21 -4.81 12.89 -8.16
N TYR A 22 -5.25 11.63 -8.32
CA TYR A 22 -5.33 10.97 -9.62
C TYR A 22 -6.26 11.70 -10.60
N GLY A 23 -7.41 12.19 -10.13
CA GLY A 23 -8.34 13.00 -10.93
C GLY A 23 -7.69 14.32 -11.35
N GLY A 24 -6.95 14.97 -10.44
CA GLY A 24 -6.18 16.16 -10.73
C GLY A 24 -5.10 15.94 -11.80
N ILE A 25 -4.34 14.85 -11.71
CA ILE A 25 -3.28 14.53 -12.68
C ILE A 25 -3.85 14.21 -14.05
N MET A 26 -5.00 13.52 -14.12
CA MET A 26 -5.69 13.24 -15.39
C MET A 26 -6.10 14.51 -16.15
N ARG A 27 -6.21 15.66 -15.48
CA ARG A 27 -6.51 16.97 -16.11
C ARG A 27 -5.27 17.69 -16.64
N LEU A 28 -4.07 17.25 -16.29
CA LEU A 28 -2.82 17.85 -16.77
C LEU A 28 -2.49 17.37 -18.20
N LYS A 29 -1.84 18.25 -18.98
CA LYS A 29 -1.20 17.84 -20.25
C LYS A 29 -0.20 16.70 -19.93
N PRO A 30 -0.14 15.59 -20.69
CA PRO A 30 -0.60 15.39 -22.08
C PRO A 30 -2.08 15.00 -22.26
N GLY A 31 -2.85 14.87 -21.18
CA GLY A 31 -4.28 14.58 -21.21
C GLY A 31 -4.66 13.25 -20.54
N PRO A 32 -5.97 13.02 -20.30
CA PRO A 32 -6.45 11.94 -19.43
C PRO A 32 -6.16 10.54 -19.96
N ARG A 33 -6.17 10.34 -21.28
CA ARG A 33 -5.88 9.04 -21.90
C ARG A 33 -4.43 8.60 -21.71
N PHE A 34 -3.49 9.55 -21.78
CA PHE A 34 -2.08 9.27 -21.55
C PHE A 34 -1.85 8.88 -20.09
N TRP A 35 -2.34 9.69 -19.15
CA TRP A 35 -2.18 9.41 -17.73
C TRP A 35 -2.87 8.12 -17.30
N ALA A 36 -4.05 7.81 -17.83
CA ALA A 36 -4.71 6.53 -17.58
C ALA A 36 -3.89 5.33 -18.09
N ALA A 37 -3.33 5.41 -19.30
CA ALA A 37 -2.46 4.35 -19.83
C ALA A 37 -1.16 4.23 -19.02
N PHE A 38 -0.51 5.35 -18.70
CA PHE A 38 0.72 5.39 -17.92
C PHE A 38 0.53 4.78 -16.53
N TYR A 39 -0.50 5.20 -15.80
CA TYR A 39 -0.82 4.64 -14.49
C TYR A 39 -1.32 3.20 -14.56
N GLY A 40 -2.04 2.82 -15.62
CA GLY A 40 -2.45 1.43 -15.83
C GLY A 40 -1.26 0.50 -15.99
N VAL A 41 -0.27 0.89 -16.80
CA VAL A 41 0.97 0.14 -17.01
C VAL A 41 1.79 0.05 -15.72
N LEU A 42 2.00 1.18 -15.03
CA LEU A 42 2.72 1.18 -13.76
C LEU A 42 2.01 0.36 -12.68
N GLY A 43 0.67 0.46 -12.60
CA GLY A 43 -0.14 -0.32 -11.68
C GLY A 43 -0.05 -1.81 -11.96
N PHE A 44 -0.02 -2.22 -13.22
CA PHE A 44 0.22 -3.61 -13.61
C PHE A 44 1.60 -4.11 -13.17
N PHE A 45 2.67 -3.31 -13.36
CA PHE A 45 3.99 -3.71 -12.90
C PHE A 45 4.12 -3.70 -11.37
N GLN A 46 3.43 -2.80 -10.68
CA GLN A 46 3.52 -2.68 -9.21
C GLN A 46 2.65 -3.71 -8.48
N LEU A 47 1.44 -3.99 -8.98
CA LEU A 47 0.42 -4.78 -8.29
C LEU A 47 -0.09 -5.98 -9.10
N GLY A 48 0.21 -6.06 -10.39
CA GLY A 48 -0.23 -7.15 -11.26
C GLY A 48 0.53 -8.46 -11.02
N TRP A 49 1.72 -8.40 -10.41
CA TRP A 49 2.43 -9.60 -10.00
C TRP A 49 1.98 -10.03 -8.60
N PRO A 50 1.42 -11.25 -8.40
CA PRO A 50 0.98 -11.73 -7.09
C PRO A 50 2.16 -12.14 -6.19
N ALA A 51 3.27 -11.39 -6.21
CA ALA A 51 4.47 -11.65 -5.40
C ALA A 51 4.12 -11.73 -3.91
N LEU A 52 3.28 -10.82 -3.43
CA LEU A 52 2.88 -10.74 -2.02
C LEU A 52 1.99 -11.92 -1.61
N ALA A 53 1.08 -12.36 -2.48
CA ALA A 53 0.28 -13.55 -2.22
C ALA A 53 1.16 -14.82 -2.28
N GLY A 54 2.12 -14.86 -3.20
CA GLY A 54 3.08 -15.96 -3.33
C GLY A 54 4.02 -16.09 -2.14
N SER A 55 4.48 -14.97 -1.56
CA SER A 55 5.29 -14.98 -0.34
C SER A 55 4.47 -15.37 0.89
N ALA A 56 3.21 -14.93 0.99
CA ALA A 56 2.29 -15.36 2.04
C ALA A 56 1.98 -16.87 1.97
N ALA A 57 1.77 -17.41 0.76
CA ALA A 57 1.59 -18.85 0.57
C ALA A 57 2.86 -19.63 0.95
N ALA A 58 4.05 -19.09 0.62
CA ALA A 58 5.32 -19.70 1.00
C ALA A 58 5.51 -19.76 2.52
N THR A 59 5.16 -18.69 3.24
CA THR A 59 5.28 -18.63 4.69
C THR A 59 4.25 -19.53 5.37
N LEU A 60 3.02 -19.59 4.87
CA LEU A 60 1.99 -20.52 5.38
C LEU A 60 2.40 -21.98 5.19
N LEU A 61 2.87 -22.35 4.00
CA LEU A 61 3.35 -23.71 3.75
C LEU A 61 4.61 -24.01 4.54
N GLY A 62 5.51 -23.03 4.71
CA GLY A 62 6.71 -23.18 5.52
C GLY A 62 6.39 -23.40 7.00
N ALA A 63 5.40 -22.68 7.54
CA ALA A 63 4.91 -22.88 8.90
C ALA A 63 4.25 -24.25 9.09
N TRP A 64 3.52 -24.73 8.09
CA TRP A 64 2.84 -26.02 8.15
C TRP A 64 3.78 -27.21 7.99
N MET A 65 4.75 -27.13 7.07
CA MET A 65 5.70 -28.21 6.78
C MET A 65 6.94 -28.18 7.68
N GLY A 66 7.16 -27.12 8.46
CA GLY A 66 8.37 -26.92 9.27
C GLY A 66 9.66 -26.75 8.46
N ARG A 67 9.56 -26.60 7.14
CA ARG A 67 10.67 -26.39 6.20
C ARG A 67 10.27 -25.39 5.12
N MET A 68 11.21 -24.63 4.58
CA MET A 68 10.91 -23.75 3.45
C MET A 68 10.49 -24.56 2.22
N PRO A 69 9.39 -24.18 1.52
CA PRO A 69 8.98 -24.84 0.28
C PRO A 69 10.09 -24.77 -0.77
N GLY A 70 10.44 -25.91 -1.38
CA GLY A 70 11.46 -26.03 -2.41
C GLY A 70 10.87 -26.20 -3.81
N ALA A 71 11.73 -26.35 -4.83
CA ALA A 71 11.35 -26.60 -6.22
C ALA A 71 10.27 -27.71 -6.43
N PRO A 72 10.26 -28.85 -5.69
CA PRO A 72 9.21 -29.86 -5.87
C PRO A 72 7.82 -29.45 -5.33
N ASP A 73 7.73 -28.45 -4.43
CA ASP A 73 6.47 -28.01 -3.81
C ASP A 73 5.87 -26.77 -4.51
N GLN A 74 6.48 -26.33 -5.61
CA GLN A 74 6.16 -25.08 -6.29
C GLN A 74 4.74 -25.07 -6.88
N SER A 75 4.25 -26.24 -7.32
CA SER A 75 2.87 -26.42 -7.79
C SER A 75 1.85 -26.28 -6.66
N THR A 76 2.11 -26.90 -5.51
CA THR A 76 1.28 -26.78 -4.30
C THR A 76 1.26 -25.35 -3.78
N GLN A 77 2.41 -24.67 -3.81
CA GLN A 77 2.50 -23.25 -3.45
C GLN A 77 1.69 -22.35 -4.40
N ALA A 78 1.71 -22.63 -5.70
CA ALA A 78 0.89 -21.89 -6.66
C ALA A 78 -0.61 -22.08 -6.38
N TRP A 79 -1.07 -23.30 -6.10
CA TRP A 79 -2.47 -23.57 -5.75
C TRP A 79 -2.91 -22.85 -4.47
N VAL A 80 -2.09 -22.86 -3.43
CA VAL A 80 -2.36 -22.14 -2.18
C VAL A 80 -2.38 -20.63 -2.42
N THR A 81 -1.48 -20.11 -3.24
CA THR A 81 -1.46 -18.69 -3.65
C THR A 81 -2.76 -18.31 -4.35
N THR A 82 -3.19 -19.09 -5.34
CA THR A 82 -4.45 -18.85 -6.06
C THR A 82 -5.65 -18.94 -5.13
N GLY A 83 -5.70 -19.93 -4.24
CA GLY A 83 -6.75 -20.07 -3.24
C GLY A 83 -6.84 -18.85 -2.30
N LEU A 84 -5.69 -18.33 -1.86
CA LEU A 84 -5.61 -17.12 -1.04
C LEU A 84 -6.13 -15.89 -1.79
N ILE A 85 -5.74 -15.71 -3.06
CA ILE A 85 -6.22 -14.62 -3.90
C ILE A 85 -7.75 -14.68 -4.05
N VAL A 86 -8.28 -15.86 -4.39
CA VAL A 86 -9.74 -16.05 -4.54
C VAL A 86 -10.46 -15.77 -3.23
N ALA A 87 -9.94 -16.24 -2.10
CA ALA A 87 -10.53 -15.98 -0.78
C ALA A 87 -10.55 -14.47 -0.47
N VAL A 88 -9.46 -13.75 -0.71
CA VAL A 88 -9.41 -12.29 -0.52
C VAL A 88 -10.41 -11.57 -1.43
N VAL A 89 -10.47 -11.94 -2.72
CA VAL A 89 -11.43 -11.36 -3.67
C VAL A 89 -12.87 -11.62 -3.22
N LEU A 90 -13.19 -12.83 -2.77
CA LEU A 90 -14.52 -13.17 -2.27
C LEU A 90 -14.87 -12.37 -1.01
N ILE A 91 -13.98 -12.32 -0.01
CA ILE A 91 -14.20 -11.55 1.23
C ILE A 91 -14.46 -10.08 0.91
N LEU A 92 -13.67 -9.48 0.00
CA LEU A 92 -13.85 -8.09 -0.42
C LEU A 92 -15.15 -7.88 -1.21
N SER A 93 -15.62 -8.87 -1.95
CA SER A 93 -16.85 -8.79 -2.76
C SER A 93 -18.14 -8.76 -1.92
N PHE A 94 -18.11 -9.30 -0.69
CA PHE A 94 -19.28 -9.35 0.20
C PHE A 94 -19.27 -8.26 1.30
N GLY A 95 -18.32 -7.33 1.28
CA GLY A 95 -18.14 -6.32 2.33
C GLY A 95 -19.07 -5.11 2.20
N GLY A 96 -20.30 -5.18 2.72
CA GLY A 96 -21.29 -4.09 2.67
C GLY A 96 -20.74 -2.67 2.94
N THR A 97 -20.10 -2.44 4.09
CA THR A 97 -19.31 -1.20 4.37
C THR A 97 -17.81 -1.51 4.36
N ILE A 98 -17.26 -1.60 3.15
CA ILE A 98 -15.84 -1.92 2.87
C ILE A 98 -14.89 -1.13 3.78
N GLU A 99 -15.11 0.17 3.93
CA GLU A 99 -14.16 1.06 4.60
C GLU A 99 -13.96 0.73 6.08
N ARG A 100 -15.02 0.49 6.84
CA ARG A 100 -14.92 0.21 8.28
C ARG A 100 -14.30 -1.16 8.55
N MET A 101 -14.61 -2.15 7.72
CA MET A 101 -13.98 -3.47 7.81
C MET A 101 -12.50 -3.41 7.45
N LEU A 102 -12.14 -2.72 6.36
CA LEU A 102 -10.76 -2.50 5.96
C LEU A 102 -9.97 -1.78 7.05
N GLU A 103 -10.54 -0.77 7.70
CA GLU A 103 -9.90 -0.04 8.79
C GLU A 103 -9.61 -0.97 9.98
N TYR A 104 -10.58 -1.79 10.42
CA TYR A 104 -10.36 -2.77 11.48
C TYR A 104 -9.29 -3.80 11.12
N PHE A 105 -9.31 -4.34 9.91
CA PHE A 105 -8.30 -5.31 9.45
C PHE A 105 -6.92 -4.68 9.35
N ALA A 106 -6.81 -3.44 8.84
CA ALA A 106 -5.56 -2.72 8.76
C ALA A 106 -4.97 -2.45 10.15
N TRP A 107 -5.78 -1.98 11.10
CA TRP A 107 -5.34 -1.78 12.49
C TRP A 107 -4.95 -3.08 13.18
N THR A 108 -5.69 -4.17 12.93
CA THR A 108 -5.37 -5.49 13.49
C THR A 108 -4.06 -6.02 12.91
N MET A 109 -3.89 -5.96 11.58
CA MET A 109 -2.67 -6.35 10.89
C MET A 109 -1.47 -5.55 11.41
N LEU A 110 -1.63 -4.23 11.53
CA LEU A 110 -0.61 -3.34 12.07
C LEU A 110 -0.23 -3.76 13.49
N GLY A 111 -1.21 -3.93 14.37
CA GLY A 111 -0.99 -4.36 15.75
C GLY A 111 -0.26 -5.70 15.85
N VAL A 112 -0.67 -6.70 15.06
CA VAL A 112 -0.04 -8.02 15.04
C VAL A 112 1.40 -7.94 14.54
N VAL A 113 1.66 -7.25 13.43
CA VAL A 113 3.01 -7.10 12.86
C VAL A 113 3.93 -6.35 13.83
N PHE A 114 3.48 -5.24 14.40
CA PHE A 114 4.26 -4.48 15.37
C PHE A 114 4.56 -5.30 16.62
N LEU A 115 3.55 -5.96 17.19
CA LEU A 115 3.72 -6.81 18.37
C LEU A 115 4.72 -7.93 18.08
N PHE A 116 4.56 -8.62 16.95
CA PHE A 116 5.47 -9.68 16.52
C PHE A 116 6.91 -9.17 16.39
N LEU A 117 7.12 -8.06 15.68
CA LEU A 117 8.46 -7.49 15.48
C LEU A 117 9.08 -7.06 16.81
N VAL A 118 8.31 -6.44 17.71
CA VAL A 118 8.81 -6.04 19.04
C VAL A 118 9.21 -7.26 19.86
N VAL A 119 8.34 -8.28 19.92
CA VAL A 119 8.62 -9.52 20.66
C VAL A 119 9.88 -10.19 20.13
N VAL A 120 10.01 -10.34 18.81
CA VAL A 120 11.18 -10.97 18.20
C VAL A 120 12.45 -10.16 18.44
N ASN A 121 12.41 -8.83 18.27
CA ASN A 121 13.58 -7.98 18.50
C ASN A 121 14.04 -8.02 19.96
N VAL A 122 13.12 -7.95 20.91
CA VAL A 122 13.47 -7.96 22.34
C VAL A 122 13.93 -9.34 22.80
N ALA A 123 13.32 -10.42 22.30
CA ALA A 123 13.67 -11.77 22.72
C ALA A 123 14.95 -12.32 22.09
N PHE A 124 15.25 -11.96 20.83
CA PHE A 124 16.32 -12.60 20.05
C PHE A 124 17.46 -11.69 19.61
N VAL A 125 17.33 -10.35 19.68
CA VAL A 125 18.36 -9.43 19.17
C VAL A 125 19.21 -8.86 20.32
N PRO A 126 20.53 -9.17 20.37
CA PRO A 126 21.46 -8.60 21.35
C PRO A 126 21.48 -7.06 21.34
N LEU A 127 21.59 -6.46 22.52
CA LEU A 127 21.71 -5.00 22.74
C LEU A 127 22.83 -4.34 21.91
N SER A 128 23.90 -5.07 21.60
CA SER A 128 25.00 -4.57 20.76
C SER A 128 24.52 -4.17 19.36
N HIS A 129 23.60 -4.93 18.76
CA HIS A 129 23.04 -4.61 17.44
C HIS A 129 22.13 -3.40 17.49
N TRP A 130 21.39 -3.19 18.58
CA TRP A 130 20.56 -1.99 18.75
C TRP A 130 21.43 -0.72 18.74
N ALA A 131 22.55 -0.76 19.47
CA ALA A 131 23.51 0.33 19.49
C ALA A 131 24.16 0.55 18.11
N GLN A 132 24.53 -0.52 17.40
CA GLN A 132 25.07 -0.42 16.04
C GLN A 132 24.07 0.18 15.05
N THR A 133 22.80 -0.25 15.08
CA THR A 133 21.74 0.31 14.23
C THR A 133 21.52 1.79 14.55
N PHE A 134 21.52 2.15 15.84
CA PHE A 134 21.38 3.54 16.26
C PHE A 134 22.53 4.43 15.75
N VAL A 135 23.78 3.98 15.91
CA VAL A 135 24.96 4.67 15.37
C VAL A 135 24.91 4.72 13.84
N GLY A 136 24.38 3.67 13.21
CA GLY A 136 24.15 3.56 11.77
C GLY A 136 23.39 4.73 11.15
N PHE A 137 22.43 5.31 11.87
CA PHE A 137 21.68 6.48 11.41
C PHE A 137 22.54 7.75 11.27
N PHE A 138 23.67 7.82 11.96
CA PHE A 138 24.57 8.97 11.97
C PHE A 138 25.91 8.68 11.27
N SER A 139 26.19 7.42 10.94
CA SER A 139 27.39 7.04 10.19
C SER A 139 27.15 7.15 8.68
N PHE A 140 27.65 8.22 8.07
CA PHE A 140 27.69 8.37 6.62
C PHE A 140 28.96 7.70 6.07
N THR A 141 28.99 6.37 6.11
CA THR A 141 30.05 5.61 5.45
C THR A 141 29.73 5.56 3.95
N GLY A 142 30.74 5.80 3.10
CA GLY A 142 30.59 5.70 1.64
C GLY A 142 30.12 4.32 1.20
N LEU A 143 29.72 4.19 -0.07
CA LEU A 143 29.24 2.92 -0.62
C LEU A 143 30.25 1.79 -0.35
N PRO A 144 29.84 0.70 0.31
CA PRO A 144 30.74 -0.41 0.59
C PRO A 144 31.26 -0.98 -0.74
N GLN A 145 32.57 -1.21 -0.80
CA GLN A 145 33.20 -1.93 -1.90
C GLN A 145 33.45 -3.38 -1.45
N PRO A 146 33.10 -4.39 -2.27
CA PRO A 146 32.47 -4.31 -3.59
C PRO A 146 31.00 -3.91 -3.54
N ILE A 147 30.53 -3.23 -4.58
CA ILE A 147 29.13 -2.79 -4.70
C ILE A 147 28.24 -4.02 -4.89
N ASP A 148 27.39 -4.29 -3.91
CA ASP A 148 26.31 -5.26 -4.02
C ASP A 148 25.13 -4.62 -4.75
N TRP A 149 25.01 -4.91 -6.05
CA TRP A 149 23.91 -4.43 -6.88
C TRP A 149 22.54 -4.88 -6.37
N GLY A 150 22.45 -6.00 -5.65
CA GLY A 150 21.23 -6.46 -4.99
C GLY A 150 20.82 -5.54 -3.86
N LEU A 151 21.77 -5.12 -3.01
CA LEU A 151 21.51 -4.14 -1.93
C LEU A 151 21.13 -2.76 -2.49
N ILE A 152 21.80 -2.31 -3.55
CA ILE A 152 21.44 -1.05 -4.22
C ILE A 152 20.04 -1.14 -4.83
N GLY A 153 19.71 -2.26 -5.47
CA GLY A 153 18.38 -2.52 -6.00
C GLY A 153 17.30 -2.55 -4.92
N ALA A 154 17.55 -3.22 -3.80
CA ALA A 154 16.63 -3.27 -2.66
C ALA A 154 16.43 -1.89 -2.01
N LEU A 155 17.50 -1.11 -1.88
CA LEU A 155 17.44 0.28 -1.41
C LEU A 155 16.58 1.14 -2.35
N ALA A 156 16.83 1.07 -3.65
CA ALA A 156 16.07 1.82 -4.66
C ALA A 156 14.59 1.41 -4.67
N ALA A 157 14.31 0.10 -4.60
CA ALA A 157 12.94 -0.42 -4.53
C ALA A 157 12.22 0.05 -3.26
N THR A 158 12.87 0.01 -2.10
CA THR A 158 12.29 0.46 -0.82
C THR A 158 12.04 1.97 -0.82
N ALA A 159 12.98 2.76 -1.37
CA ALA A 159 12.83 4.20 -1.53
C ALA A 159 11.68 4.58 -2.49
N GLY A 160 11.41 3.74 -3.51
CA GLY A 160 10.35 3.94 -4.51
C GLY A 160 8.99 3.30 -4.19
N SER A 161 8.91 2.41 -3.18
CA SER A 161 7.72 1.58 -2.88
C SER A 161 6.43 2.38 -2.61
N GLY A 162 6.56 3.64 -2.21
CA GLY A 162 5.43 4.54 -1.92
C GLY A 162 4.74 5.19 -3.12
N GLY A 163 4.99 4.79 -4.37
CA GLY A 163 4.44 5.46 -5.57
C GLY A 163 2.92 5.47 -5.67
N LEU A 164 2.33 4.48 -6.35
CA LEU A 164 0.88 4.46 -6.62
C LEU A 164 0.06 4.16 -5.36
N GLY A 165 0.56 3.26 -4.51
CA GLY A 165 -0.11 2.90 -3.26
C GLY A 165 -0.39 4.11 -2.37
N ASN A 166 0.55 5.02 -2.21
CA ASN A 166 0.34 6.19 -1.34
C ASN A 166 -0.67 7.18 -1.91
N LEU A 167 -0.75 7.31 -3.25
CA LEU A 167 -1.73 8.21 -3.86
C LEU A 167 -3.17 7.75 -3.61
N THR A 168 -3.40 6.45 -3.36
CA THR A 168 -4.72 5.95 -2.99
C THR A 168 -5.21 6.44 -1.63
N VAL A 169 -4.31 6.92 -0.75
CA VAL A 169 -4.68 7.56 0.53
C VAL A 169 -5.57 8.78 0.30
N THR A 170 -5.38 9.49 -0.82
CA THR A 170 -6.24 10.63 -1.18
C THR A 170 -7.69 10.22 -1.44
N ASN A 171 -7.93 9.02 -1.96
CA ASN A 171 -9.29 8.50 -2.12
C ASN A 171 -9.93 8.30 -0.74
N TRP A 172 -9.20 7.71 0.21
CA TRP A 172 -9.70 7.50 1.58
C TRP A 172 -10.02 8.82 2.29
N ILE A 173 -9.15 9.85 2.17
CA ILE A 173 -9.39 11.16 2.79
C ILE A 173 -10.63 11.84 2.21
N ARG A 174 -10.83 11.72 0.89
CA ARG A 174 -12.02 12.21 0.21
C ARG A 174 -13.27 11.47 0.70
N ASP A 175 -13.24 10.14 0.75
CA ASP A 175 -14.39 9.29 1.09
C ASP A 175 -14.80 9.43 2.56
N LYS A 176 -13.83 9.65 3.47
CA LYS A 176 -14.09 10.07 4.87
C LYS A 176 -14.75 11.45 4.99
N GLY A 177 -14.80 12.22 3.90
CA GLY A 177 -15.40 13.55 3.88
C GLY A 177 -14.52 14.64 4.49
N PHE A 178 -13.20 14.46 4.60
CA PHE A 178 -12.34 15.52 5.12
C PHE A 178 -12.29 16.72 4.15
N GLY A 179 -12.32 17.94 4.72
CA GLY A 179 -12.29 19.18 3.94
C GLY A 179 -13.45 19.26 2.94
N MET A 180 -13.14 19.60 1.69
CA MET A 180 -14.12 19.68 0.61
C MET A 180 -14.66 18.30 0.17
N GLY A 181 -14.09 17.19 0.64
CA GLY A 181 -14.64 15.84 0.44
C GLY A 181 -16.06 15.69 1.00
N SER A 182 -16.39 16.35 2.11
CA SER A 182 -17.75 16.39 2.70
C SER A 182 -18.81 17.00 1.78
N LYS A 183 -18.40 17.77 0.76
CA LYS A 183 -19.28 18.49 -0.17
C LYS A 183 -19.45 17.80 -1.52
N VAL A 184 -18.60 16.81 -1.84
CA VAL A 184 -18.50 16.19 -3.17
C VAL A 184 -19.18 14.81 -3.22
N GLY A 185 -19.53 14.25 -2.06
CA GLY A 185 -20.13 12.91 -1.92
C GLY A 185 -19.09 11.79 -1.92
N ALA A 186 -19.47 10.60 -1.42
CA ALA A 186 -18.61 9.41 -1.32
C ALA A 186 -19.04 8.32 -2.32
N ILE A 187 -18.14 7.41 -2.69
CA ILE A 187 -18.47 6.26 -3.55
C ILE A 187 -19.46 5.35 -2.81
N PRO A 188 -20.72 5.21 -3.28
CA PRO A 188 -21.67 4.31 -2.64
C PRO A 188 -21.22 2.86 -2.86
N SER A 189 -21.35 2.04 -1.82
CA SER A 189 -21.09 0.60 -1.91
C SER A 189 -21.99 -0.06 -2.95
N ALA A 190 -21.43 -0.99 -3.74
CA ALA A 190 -22.11 -1.70 -4.81
C ALA A 190 -23.34 -2.51 -4.32
N VAL A 191 -23.39 -2.86 -3.03
CA VAL A 191 -24.54 -3.52 -2.40
C VAL A 191 -24.83 -2.86 -1.04
N GLY A 192 -25.99 -2.22 -0.92
CA GLY A 192 -26.51 -1.69 0.35
C GLY A 192 -26.02 -0.29 0.77
N GLY A 193 -25.34 0.46 -0.11
CA GLY A 193 -24.94 1.84 0.16
C GLY A 193 -26.10 2.84 0.03
N HIS A 194 -26.20 3.79 0.98
CA HIS A 194 -27.02 4.99 0.77
C HIS A 194 -26.55 5.72 -0.50
N GLN A 195 -27.49 6.00 -1.41
CA GLN A 195 -27.25 6.70 -2.67
C GLN A 195 -26.85 8.16 -2.39
N ILE A 196 -25.57 8.41 -2.17
CA ILE A 196 -25.01 9.76 -2.12
C ILE A 196 -24.61 10.11 -3.55
N GLN A 197 -25.22 11.14 -4.12
CA GLN A 197 -24.84 11.61 -5.46
C GLN A 197 -23.39 12.11 -5.42
N LEU A 198 -22.54 11.45 -6.20
CA LEU A 198 -21.16 11.84 -6.43
C LEU A 198 -21.14 13.00 -7.42
N SER A 199 -20.66 14.16 -6.99
CA SER A 199 -20.41 15.26 -7.93
C SER A 199 -19.30 14.85 -8.90
N HIS A 200 -19.52 15.08 -10.19
CA HIS A 200 -18.56 14.81 -11.26
C HIS A 200 -17.33 15.73 -11.19
N VAL A 201 -17.40 16.80 -10.38
CA VAL A 201 -16.37 17.82 -10.23
C VAL A 201 -16.20 18.15 -8.74
N GLY A 202 -14.96 18.33 -8.29
CA GLY A 202 -14.65 18.84 -6.96
C GLY A 202 -15.26 20.22 -6.68
N VAL A 203 -15.32 20.61 -5.40
CA VAL A 203 -15.81 21.92 -4.96
C VAL A 203 -14.68 22.62 -4.20
N VAL A 204 -14.52 23.92 -4.39
CA VAL A 204 -13.51 24.74 -3.70
C VAL A 204 -14.18 25.55 -2.60
N PHE A 205 -13.44 25.89 -1.54
CA PHE A 205 -13.95 26.80 -0.50
C PHE A 205 -14.45 28.11 -1.15
N PRO A 206 -15.64 28.61 -0.75
CA PRO A 206 -16.06 29.94 -1.16
C PRO A 206 -15.03 30.96 -0.68
N ALA A 207 -14.65 31.86 -1.58
CA ALA A 207 -13.72 32.96 -1.31
C ALA A 207 -14.32 33.99 -0.34
#